data_AF-A0A8H6GQG1-F1
#
_entry.id   AF-A0A8H6GQG1-F1
#
_cell.length_a   1.000
_cell.length_b   1.000
_cell.length_c   1.000
_cell.angle_alpha   90.00
_cell.angle_beta   90.00
_cell.angle_gamma   90.00
#
_symmetry.space_group_name_H-M   'P 1'
#
loop_
_entity.id
_entity.type
_entity.pdbx_description
1 polymer ?
#
loop_
_entity_poly.entity_id
_entity_poly.type
_entity_poly.pdbx_seq_one_letter_code
_entity_poly.pdbx_strand_id
1 'polypeptide(L)'
;MSGAKVILADGSMVFCSAQENSELFWALQGAGSSFGIVVEFQFNTFKAPEYVTPFTIELPWNQKAAFEALSALQDFALVAPQAFNMFSFVTATSQVIQGLYFGDQDGLSEGLQPLLTRLETTVSYMKTVGWLEGLEHYADGDLWTRLLRIMHTERSIPAVSQPLPSRENISTH
;
A
#
# COMPACT_ATOMS: atom_id res chain seq x y z
N MET A 1 -6.05 6.86 -8.77
CA MET A 1 -6.20 6.38 -10.17
C MET A 1 -6.84 7.50 -10.98
N SER A 2 -6.35 7.78 -12.18
CA SER A 2 -6.89 8.79 -13.11
C SER A 2 -7.57 8.17 -14.34
N GLY A 3 -7.29 6.91 -14.65
CA GLY A 3 -7.94 6.16 -15.72
C GLY A 3 -7.55 4.68 -15.72
N ALA A 4 -8.23 3.87 -16.52
CA ALA A 4 -7.93 2.44 -16.69
C ALA A 4 -8.38 1.92 -18.06
N LYS A 5 -7.71 0.88 -18.58
CA LYS A 5 -8.20 0.08 -19.71
C LYS A 5 -8.74 -1.25 -19.21
N VAL A 6 -9.93 -1.61 -19.66
CA VAL A 6 -10.68 -2.78 -19.16
C VAL A 6 -11.13 -3.64 -20.33
N ILE A 7 -10.97 -4.95 -20.19
CA ILE A 7 -11.61 -5.95 -21.06
C ILE A 7 -12.94 -6.34 -20.41
N LEU A 8 -14.05 -6.09 -21.12
CA LEU A 8 -15.40 -6.40 -20.67
C LEU A 8 -15.78 -7.87 -20.93
N ALA A 9 -16.93 -8.28 -20.42
CA ALA A 9 -17.43 -9.66 -20.53
C ALA A 9 -17.65 -10.13 -21.98
N ASP A 10 -17.93 -9.21 -22.90
CA ASP A 10 -18.07 -9.48 -24.33
C ASP A 10 -16.73 -9.52 -25.09
N GLY A 11 -15.61 -9.33 -24.38
CA GLY A 11 -14.26 -9.29 -24.92
C GLY A 11 -13.83 -7.94 -25.50
N SER A 12 -14.70 -6.92 -25.49
CA SER A 12 -14.35 -5.57 -25.94
C SER A 12 -13.39 -4.90 -24.96
N MET A 13 -12.49 -4.07 -25.48
CA MET A 13 -11.59 -3.23 -24.68
C MET A 13 -12.10 -1.80 -24.66
N VAL A 14 -12.28 -1.25 -23.46
CA VAL A 14 -12.72 0.13 -23.24
C VAL A 14 -11.74 0.89 -22.36
N PHE A 15 -11.65 2.20 -22.56
CA PHE A 15 -10.98 3.11 -21.64
C PHE A 15 -12.01 3.76 -20.72
N CYS A 16 -11.70 3.91 -19.43
CA CYS A 16 -12.56 4.62 -18.50
C CYS A 16 -11.77 5.63 -17.66
N SER A 17 -12.38 6.78 -17.41
CA SER A 17 -11.88 7.91 -16.62
C SER A 17 -13.06 8.67 -16.01
N ALA A 18 -12.80 9.78 -15.33
CA ALA A 18 -13.87 10.65 -14.83
C ALA A 18 -14.70 11.31 -15.95
N GLN A 19 -14.20 11.32 -17.20
CA GLN A 19 -14.85 11.96 -18.35
C GLN A 19 -15.33 10.96 -19.42
N GLU A 20 -14.94 9.68 -19.32
CA GLU A 20 -15.28 8.64 -20.31
C GLU A 20 -15.61 7.34 -19.59
N ASN A 21 -16.73 6.68 -19.94
CA ASN A 21 -17.22 5.49 -19.24
C ASN A 21 -17.21 5.67 -17.69
N SER A 22 -17.71 6.83 -17.23
CA SER A 22 -17.57 7.29 -15.84
C SER A 22 -18.22 6.37 -14.80
N GLU A 23 -19.31 5.69 -15.15
CA GLU A 23 -19.96 4.70 -14.29
C GLU A 23 -19.06 3.48 -14.05
N LEU A 24 -18.40 2.99 -15.12
CA LEU A 24 -17.40 1.93 -15.01
C LEU A 24 -16.20 2.42 -14.18
N PHE A 25 -15.69 3.62 -14.46
CA PHE A 25 -14.57 4.20 -13.72
C PHE A 25 -14.87 4.34 -12.23
N TRP A 26 -16.08 4.78 -11.87
CA TRP A 26 -16.55 4.84 -10.48
C TRP A 26 -16.61 3.45 -9.84
N ALA A 27 -17.19 2.46 -10.54
CA ALA A 27 -17.30 1.09 -10.04
C ALA A 27 -15.94 0.44 -9.80
N LEU A 28 -14.94 0.73 -10.64
CA LEU A 28 -13.57 0.24 -10.46
C LEU A 28 -12.89 0.75 -9.17
N GLN A 29 -13.33 1.86 -8.58
CA GLN A 29 -12.73 2.46 -7.38
C GLN A 29 -13.15 1.80 -6.06
N GLY A 30 -13.71 0.59 -6.12
CA GLY A 30 -14.04 -0.20 -4.93
C GLY A 30 -14.63 -1.57 -5.22
N ALA A 31 -15.20 -1.77 -6.42
CA ALA A 31 -15.87 -3.00 -6.83
C ALA A 31 -15.36 -3.54 -8.18
N GLY A 32 -14.14 -3.19 -8.59
CA GLY A 32 -13.67 -3.41 -9.96
C GLY A 32 -13.61 -4.86 -10.45
N SER A 33 -13.49 -5.83 -9.54
CA SER A 33 -13.48 -7.27 -9.87
C SER A 33 -14.77 -7.76 -10.53
N SER A 34 -15.88 -7.03 -10.39
CA SER A 34 -17.19 -7.42 -10.92
C SER A 34 -17.47 -6.92 -12.34
N PHE A 35 -16.61 -6.08 -12.93
CA PHE A 35 -16.93 -5.34 -14.16
C PHE A 35 -16.00 -5.63 -15.35
N GLY A 36 -15.00 -6.49 -15.18
CA GLY A 36 -14.09 -6.91 -16.23
C GLY A 36 -12.67 -7.15 -15.73
N ILE A 37 -11.74 -7.25 -16.67
CA ILE A 37 -10.31 -7.41 -16.38
C ILE A 37 -9.59 -6.11 -16.71
N VAL A 38 -9.04 -5.44 -15.70
CA VAL A 38 -8.21 -4.25 -15.92
C VAL A 38 -6.84 -4.68 -16.43
N VAL A 39 -6.43 -4.13 -17.57
CA VAL A 39 -5.15 -4.46 -18.24
C VAL A 39 -4.16 -3.30 -18.22
N GLU A 40 -4.62 -2.08 -17.93
CA GLU A 40 -3.78 -0.90 -17.76
C GLU A 40 -4.39 0.01 -16.69
N PHE A 41 -3.54 0.56 -15.82
CA PHE A 41 -3.93 1.58 -14.84
C PHE A 41 -3.15 2.86 -15.07
N GLN A 42 -3.81 4.00 -14.91
CA GLN A 42 -3.17 5.32 -14.89
C GLN A 42 -3.33 5.94 -13.50
N PHE A 43 -2.25 6.50 -12.97
CA PHE A 43 -2.22 7.11 -11.64
C PHE A 43 -1.60 8.51 -11.69
N ASN A 44 -2.19 9.43 -10.92
CA ASN A 44 -1.52 10.67 -10.56
C ASN A 44 -0.57 10.38 -9.41
N THR A 45 0.73 10.58 -9.64
CA THR A 45 1.76 10.42 -8.61
C THR A 45 1.90 11.67 -7.78
N PHE A 46 2.39 11.53 -6.55
CA PHE A 46 2.85 12.65 -5.73
C PHE A 46 4.39 12.66 -5.69
N LYS A 47 4.98 13.82 -5.37
CA LYS A 47 6.43 13.90 -5.15
C LYS A 47 6.78 13.08 -3.92
N ALA A 48 7.68 12.10 -4.07
CA ALA A 48 8.17 11.33 -2.94
C ALA A 48 8.76 12.28 -1.88
N PRO A 49 8.41 12.10 -0.59
CA PRO A 49 9.02 12.88 0.47
C PRO A 49 10.53 12.60 0.50
N GLU A 50 11.32 13.61 0.86
CA GLU A 50 12.78 13.45 0.97
C GLU A 50 13.14 12.47 2.09
N TYR A 51 12.36 12.52 3.18
CA TYR A 51 12.52 11.66 4.33
C TYR A 51 11.17 11.29 4.96
N VAL A 52 11.16 10.14 5.63
CA VAL A 52 10.06 9.62 6.44
C VAL A 52 10.64 8.97 7.68
N THR A 53 9.82 8.80 8.72
CA THR A 53 10.25 8.19 9.98
C THR A 53 9.34 7.03 10.34
N PRO A 54 9.71 5.78 9.99
CA PRO A 54 9.09 4.58 10.55
C PRO A 54 9.32 4.52 12.05
N PHE A 55 8.32 4.04 12.79
CA PHE A 55 8.41 3.91 14.23
C PHE A 55 7.63 2.71 14.79
N THR A 56 7.96 2.35 16.02
CA THR A 56 7.27 1.32 16.81
C THR A 56 7.17 1.78 18.26
N ILE A 57 6.00 1.58 18.85
CA ILE A 57 5.72 1.72 20.28
C ILE A 57 5.36 0.32 20.77
N GLU A 58 6.25 -0.28 21.57
CA GLU A 58 5.94 -1.52 22.28
C GLU A 58 5.08 -1.22 23.49
N LEU A 59 4.07 -2.07 23.71
CA LEU A 59 3.10 -1.89 24.79
C LEU A 59 3.09 -3.11 25.71
N PRO A 60 2.79 -2.93 27.01
CA PRO A 60 2.59 -4.05 27.91
C PRO A 60 1.50 -4.99 27.40
N TRP A 61 1.76 -6.30 27.43
CA TRP A 61 0.78 -7.30 26.99
C TRP A 61 -0.06 -7.82 28.15
N ASN A 62 -1.31 -7.37 28.22
CA ASN A 62 -2.39 -7.97 28.98
C ASN A 62 -3.73 -7.39 28.49
N GLN A 63 -4.85 -8.00 28.87
CA GLN A 63 -6.19 -7.60 28.40
C GLN A 63 -6.51 -6.12 28.67
N LYS A 64 -6.16 -5.61 29.85
CA LYS A 64 -6.42 -4.21 30.22
C LYS A 64 -5.58 -3.26 29.37
N ALA A 65 -4.27 -3.49 29.31
CA ALA A 65 -3.36 -2.68 28.51
C ALA A 65 -3.75 -2.68 27.02
N ALA A 66 -4.23 -3.81 26.51
CA ALA A 66 -4.66 -3.88 25.12
C ALA A 66 -5.90 -3.06 24.80
N PHE A 67 -6.87 -3.08 25.70
CA PHE A 67 -8.05 -2.22 25.59
C PHE A 67 -7.68 -0.73 25.69
N GLU A 68 -6.85 -0.36 26.67
CA GLU A 68 -6.40 1.03 26.86
C GLU A 68 -5.63 1.53 25.63
N ALA A 69 -4.74 0.71 25.06
CA ALA A 69 -3.99 1.03 23.86
C ALA A 69 -4.89 1.26 22.63
N LEU A 70 -5.89 0.39 22.41
CA LEU A 70 -6.83 0.55 21.30
C LEU A 70 -7.71 1.80 21.49
N SER A 71 -8.18 2.06 22.71
CA SER A 71 -8.96 3.27 23.01
C SER A 71 -8.13 4.54 22.84
N ALA A 72 -6.89 4.55 23.31
CA ALA A 72 -5.99 5.68 23.13
C ALA A 72 -5.66 5.94 21.67
N LEU A 73 -5.40 4.88 20.88
CA LEU A 73 -5.16 5.00 19.45
C LEU A 73 -6.39 5.50 18.69
N GLN A 74 -7.59 5.04 19.06
CA GLN A 74 -8.84 5.51 18.47
C GLN A 74 -9.04 7.03 18.70
N ASP A 75 -8.86 7.48 19.94
CA ASP A 75 -9.02 8.91 20.27
C ASP A 75 -7.94 9.77 19.60
N PHE A 76 -6.71 9.26 19.54
CA PHE A 76 -5.62 9.94 18.83
C PHE A 76 -5.91 10.04 17.33
N ALA A 77 -6.43 8.99 16.69
CA ALA A 77 -6.73 8.98 15.26
C ALA A 77 -7.72 10.07 14.82
N LEU A 78 -8.58 10.56 15.73
CA LEU A 78 -9.52 11.65 15.46
C LEU A 78 -8.83 13.02 15.34
N VAL A 79 -7.66 13.18 15.95
CA VAL A 79 -6.92 14.46 16.02
C VAL A 79 -5.51 14.37 15.43
N ALA A 80 -5.09 13.18 15.01
CA ALA A 80 -3.75 12.93 14.48
C ALA A 80 -3.48 13.82 13.26
N PRO A 81 -2.30 14.46 13.17
CA PRO A 81 -1.90 15.17 11.97
C PRO A 81 -1.92 14.25 10.74
N GLN A 82 -2.25 14.81 9.57
CA GLN A 82 -2.31 14.07 8.30
C GLN A 82 -0.98 13.36 7.93
N ALA A 83 0.14 13.82 8.50
CA ALA A 83 1.45 13.21 8.31
C ALA A 83 1.60 11.82 8.95
N PHE A 84 0.65 11.38 9.80
CA PHE A 84 0.68 10.06 10.43
C PHE A 84 -0.03 8.98 9.60
N ASN A 85 0.65 7.85 9.42
CA ASN A 85 0.04 6.59 8.98
C ASN A 85 0.37 5.54 10.03
N MET A 86 -0.63 4.93 10.66
CA MET A 86 -0.44 4.09 11.84
C MET A 86 -1.38 2.89 11.85
N PHE A 87 -0.95 1.81 12.48
CA PHE A 87 -1.77 0.64 12.75
C PHE A 87 -1.37 -0.01 14.08
N SER A 88 -2.34 -0.68 14.72
CA SER A 88 -2.07 -1.54 15.88
C SER A 88 -1.94 -2.98 15.38
N PHE A 89 -0.87 -3.65 15.79
CA PHE A 89 -0.66 -5.07 15.51
C PHE A 89 -0.71 -5.85 16.82
N VAL A 90 -1.65 -6.80 16.91
CA VAL A 90 -1.93 -7.57 18.13
C VAL A 90 -1.84 -9.05 17.80
N THR A 91 -1.08 -9.79 18.62
CA THR A 91 -0.94 -11.25 18.53
C THR A 91 -1.36 -11.89 19.85
N ALA A 92 -1.21 -13.21 19.98
CA ALA A 92 -1.45 -13.90 21.25
C ALA A 92 -0.45 -13.51 22.35
N THR A 93 0.70 -12.93 22.01
CA THR A 93 1.82 -12.70 22.93
C THR A 93 2.32 -11.27 22.98
N SER A 94 1.84 -10.38 22.11
CA SER A 94 2.35 -9.02 22.00
C SER A 94 1.31 -8.07 21.44
N GLN A 95 1.46 -6.80 21.78
CA GLN A 95 0.85 -5.70 21.08
C GLN A 95 1.86 -4.60 20.82
N VAL A 96 1.80 -4.05 19.61
CA VAL A 96 2.59 -2.90 19.20
C VAL A 96 1.72 -1.92 18.43
N ILE A 97 2.07 -0.64 18.51
CA ILE A 97 1.62 0.37 17.56
C ILE A 97 2.79 0.67 16.64
N GLN A 98 2.57 0.57 15.34
CA GLN A 98 3.57 0.85 14.32
C GLN A 98 3.05 1.92 13.36
N GLY A 99 3.96 2.65 12.73
CA GLY A 99 3.55 3.63 11.75
C GLY A 99 4.69 4.32 11.02
N LEU A 100 4.32 5.03 9.97
CA LEU A 100 5.19 5.87 9.17
C LEU A 100 4.75 7.32 9.33
N TYR A 101 5.67 8.18 9.77
CA TYR A 101 5.44 9.62 9.81
C TYR A 101 6.11 10.31 8.64
N PHE A 102 5.37 11.18 7.95
CA PHE A 102 5.87 12.04 6.88
C PHE A 102 6.59 13.25 7.48
N GLY A 103 7.80 13.02 7.96
CA GLY A 103 8.64 14.01 8.60
C GLY A 103 9.81 13.36 9.32
N ASP A 104 10.49 14.12 10.16
CA ASP A 104 11.68 13.70 10.91
C ASP A 104 11.33 13.14 12.30
N GLN A 105 12.36 12.75 13.05
CA GLN A 105 12.22 12.23 14.40
C GLN A 105 11.64 13.25 15.36
N ASP A 106 12.02 14.53 15.25
CA ASP A 106 11.57 15.57 16.17
C ASP A 106 10.07 15.85 15.98
N GLY A 107 9.61 16.00 14.73
CA GLY A 107 8.20 16.16 14.42
C GLY A 107 7.36 14.92 14.79
N LEU A 108 7.92 13.73 14.64
CA LEU A 108 7.29 12.49 15.11
C LEU A 108 7.11 12.51 16.64
N SER A 109 8.17 12.82 17.38
CA SER A 109 8.16 12.86 18.85
C SER A 109 7.16 13.89 19.37
N GLU A 110 7.14 15.10 18.79
CA GLU A 110 6.15 16.12 19.13
C GLU A 110 4.71 15.65 18.84
N GLY A 111 4.48 15.11 17.63
CA GLY A 111 3.15 14.67 17.20
C GLY A 111 2.60 13.49 18.00
N LEU A 112 3.45 12.58 18.49
CA LEU A 112 3.04 11.44 19.31
C LEU A 112 2.84 11.78 20.79
N GLN A 113 3.26 12.96 21.26
CA GLN A 113 3.25 13.31 22.68
C GLN A 113 1.87 13.10 23.36
N PRO A 114 0.72 13.42 22.75
CA PRO A 114 -0.59 13.15 23.35
C PRO A 114 -0.85 11.65 23.59
N LEU A 115 -0.46 10.81 22.63
CA LEU A 115 -0.63 9.36 22.71
C LEU A 115 0.34 8.74 23.75
N LEU A 116 1.61 9.14 23.70
CA LEU A 116 2.65 8.65 24.62
C LEU A 116 2.35 9.01 26.08
N THR A 117 1.87 10.23 26.32
CA THR A 117 1.48 10.68 27.66
C THR A 117 0.32 9.87 28.22
N ARG A 118 -0.71 9.59 27.40
CA ARG A 118 -1.86 8.79 27.84
C ARG A 118 -1.51 7.34 28.13
N LEU A 119 -0.59 6.77 27.37
CA LEU A 119 -0.18 5.37 27.50
C LEU A 119 0.98 5.18 28.48
N GLU A 120 1.51 6.27 29.04
CA GLU A 120 2.67 6.26 29.94
C GLU A 120 3.85 5.46 29.33
N THR A 121 4.09 5.65 28.04
CA THR A 121 5.10 4.90 27.26
C THR A 121 5.99 5.81 26.44
N THR A 122 6.99 5.23 25.79
CA THR A 122 7.91 5.90 24.88
C THR A 122 7.98 5.16 23.55
N VAL A 123 8.57 5.81 22.54
CA VAL A 123 8.81 5.18 21.25
C VAL A 123 9.96 4.19 21.38
N SER A 124 9.72 2.91 21.11
CA SER A 124 10.72 1.83 21.21
C SER A 124 11.69 1.83 20.02
N TYR A 125 11.22 2.24 18.85
CA TYR A 125 12.03 2.39 17.64
C TYR A 125 11.55 3.57 16.82
N MET A 126 12.49 4.38 16.34
CA MET A 126 12.25 5.41 15.33
C MET A 126 13.56 5.70 14.60
N LYS A 127 13.49 5.90 13.29
CA LYS A 127 14.65 6.27 12.48
C LYS A 127 14.20 7.05 11.26
N THR A 128 14.71 8.26 11.06
CA THR A 128 14.46 8.99 9.81
C THR A 128 15.29 8.40 8.68
N VAL A 129 14.64 8.10 7.57
CA VAL A 129 15.19 7.39 6.40
C VAL A 129 14.62 7.99 5.12
N GLY A 130 15.22 7.65 3.97
CA GLY A 130 14.66 8.05 2.67
C GLY A 130 13.32 7.35 2.36
N TRP A 131 12.56 7.85 1.39
CA TRP A 131 11.25 7.28 1.03
C TRP A 131 11.28 5.77 0.73
N LEU A 132 12.26 5.31 -0.05
CA LEU A 132 12.38 3.89 -0.41
C LEU A 132 12.73 3.01 0.79
N GLU A 133 13.66 3.45 1.64
CA GLU A 133 14.03 2.75 2.87
C GLU A 133 12.85 2.66 3.85
N GLY A 134 11.99 3.70 3.89
CA GLY A 134 10.75 3.69 4.66
C GLY A 134 9.75 2.64 4.17
N LEU A 135 9.67 2.41 2.85
CA LEU A 135 8.86 1.32 2.28
C LEU A 135 9.46 -0.05 2.58
N GLU A 136 10.79 -0.19 2.51
CA GLU A 136 11.51 -1.43 2.83
C GLU A 136 11.25 -1.88 4.27
N HIS A 137 11.17 -0.94 5.21
CA HIS A 137 10.89 -1.23 6.62
C HIS A 137 9.59 -2.04 6.82
N TYR A 138 8.58 -1.84 5.97
CA TYR A 138 7.28 -2.51 6.06
C TYR A 138 7.05 -3.59 4.99
N ALA A 139 8.06 -3.89 4.16
CA ALA A 139 7.92 -4.83 3.06
C ALA A 139 8.14 -6.31 3.45
N ASP A 140 8.43 -6.60 4.72
CA ASP A 140 8.80 -7.93 5.24
C ASP A 140 9.88 -8.64 4.38
N GLY A 141 10.80 -7.88 3.77
CA GLY A 141 11.90 -8.39 2.94
C GLY A 141 12.55 -7.32 2.04
N ASP A 142 13.76 -7.63 1.54
CA ASP A 142 14.58 -6.71 0.73
C ASP A 142 13.94 -6.38 -0.64
N LEU A 143 13.61 -5.10 -0.84
CA LEU A 143 13.06 -4.60 -2.11
C LEU A 143 14.10 -4.59 -3.23
N TRP A 144 15.40 -4.47 -2.94
CA TRP A 144 16.44 -4.41 -3.97
C TRP A 144 16.57 -5.72 -4.75
N THR A 145 16.55 -6.86 -4.05
CA THR A 145 16.54 -8.18 -4.69
C THR A 145 15.31 -8.38 -5.57
N ARG A 146 14.16 -7.77 -5.23
CA ARG A 146 12.91 -7.87 -5.99
C ARG A 146 12.85 -6.90 -7.18
N LEU A 147 13.31 -5.66 -7.00
CA LEU A 147 13.38 -4.64 -8.05
C LEU A 147 14.39 -5.00 -9.15
N LEU A 148 15.56 -5.53 -8.77
CA LEU A 148 16.53 -6.06 -9.74
C LEU A 148 15.91 -7.20 -10.56
N ARG A 149 15.12 -8.08 -9.95
CA ARG A 149 14.42 -9.16 -10.69
C ARG A 149 13.43 -8.60 -11.71
N ILE A 150 12.64 -7.58 -11.35
CA ILE A 150 11.69 -6.94 -12.28
C ILE A 150 12.45 -6.24 -13.42
N MET A 151 13.49 -5.46 -13.13
CA MET A 151 14.29 -4.77 -14.15
C MET A 151 15.07 -5.74 -15.07
N HIS A 152 15.50 -6.90 -14.57
CA HIS A 152 16.09 -7.95 -15.41
C HIS A 152 15.05 -8.66 -16.28
N THR A 153 13.82 -8.79 -15.81
CA THR A 153 12.72 -9.43 -16.57
C THR A 153 12.31 -8.58 -17.77
N GLU A 154 12.30 -7.24 -17.65
CA GLU A 154 12.00 -6.33 -18.76
C GLU A 154 13.05 -6.36 -19.89
N ARG A 155 14.32 -6.67 -19.60
CA ARG A 155 15.36 -6.83 -20.63
C ARG A 155 15.29 -8.16 -21.39
N SER A 156 14.48 -9.11 -20.92
CA SER A 156 14.49 -10.49 -21.40
C SER A 156 13.20 -10.96 -22.04
N ILE A 157 12.28 -10.08 -22.44
CA ILE A 157 11.16 -10.48 -23.31
C ILE A 157 11.69 -10.58 -24.75
N PRO A 158 11.92 -11.79 -25.31
CA PRO A 158 12.20 -11.90 -26.74
C PRO A 158 10.88 -11.67 -27.47
N ALA A 159 10.91 -10.96 -28.59
CA ALA A 159 9.76 -10.92 -29.50
C ALA A 159 9.38 -12.36 -29.86
N VAL A 160 8.19 -12.81 -29.45
CA VAL A 160 7.64 -14.09 -29.87
C VAL A 160 7.18 -13.92 -31.32
N SER A 161 8.10 -14.10 -32.27
CA SER A 161 7.78 -14.29 -33.67
C SER A 161 7.53 -15.78 -33.91
N GLN A 162 6.35 -16.27 -33.51
CA GLN A 162 5.83 -17.53 -34.05
C GLN A 162 4.63 -17.22 -34.93
N PRO A 163 4.63 -17.60 -36.22
CA PRO A 163 3.46 -17.43 -37.07
C PRO A 163 2.34 -18.35 -36.59
N LEU A 164 1.11 -17.83 -36.60
CA LEU A 164 -0.11 -18.58 -36.28
C LEU A 164 -0.23 -19.81 -37.21
N PRO A 165 -0.58 -21.00 -36.69
CA PRO A 165 -0.86 -22.14 -37.53
C PRO A 165 -2.12 -21.91 -38.37
N SER A 166 -2.06 -22.32 -39.64
CA SER A 166 -3.14 -22.18 -40.62
C SER A 166 -4.38 -23.00 -40.25
N ARG A 167 -5.54 -22.48 -40.69
CA ARG A 167 -6.91 -22.92 -40.37
C ARG A 167 -7.34 -24.28 -40.95
N GLU A 168 -6.43 -25.23 -41.10
CA GLU A 168 -6.74 -26.57 -41.60
C GLU A 168 -6.31 -27.61 -40.57
N ASN A 169 -7.22 -27.95 -39.64
CA ASN A 169 -7.36 -29.28 -39.01
C ASN A 169 -8.33 -29.21 -37.81
N ILE A 170 -9.60 -28.94 -38.08
CA ILE A 170 -10.69 -29.40 -37.20
C ILE A 170 -11.55 -30.32 -38.07
N SER A 171 -11.12 -31.57 -38.19
CA SER A 171 -11.95 -32.66 -38.69
C SER A 171 -12.46 -33.44 -37.47
N THR A 172 -13.79 -33.54 -37.43
CA THR A 172 -14.64 -34.41 -36.63
C THR A 172 -14.01 -35.74 -36.20
N HIS A 173 -14.08 -36.05 -34.90
CA HIS A 173 -14.61 -37.31 -34.36
C HIS A 173 -15.08 -37.11 -32.92
#